data_AF-A0A970JM52-F1
#
_entry.id   AF-A0A970JM52-F1
#
_cell.length_a   1.000
_cell.length_b   1.000
_cell.length_c   1.000
_cell.angle_alpha   90.00
_cell.angle_beta   90.00
_cell.angle_gamma   90.00
#
_symmetry.space_group_name_H-M   'P 1'
#
loop_
_entity.id
_entity.type
_entity.pdbx_description
1 polymer ?
#
loop_
_entity_poly.entity_id
_entity_poly.type
_entity_poly.pdbx_seq_one_letter_code
_entity_poly.pdbx_strand_id
1 'polypeptide(L)'
;MPRQSKHRLRRIKNLMIITTLSAILLSISTYAWFVGMRTVNVSSFDVEIAATESLLLSLDGETWESTINISEDILDLVSYEGHTNSWGGEGLIPMSSVGEMDVQASRMKLFEKASLTPTPGGYRLLASRVNNYGSGESEKDGYVVFDLFIHNFSGNHYIPDLNELDEEAIYLIVDSAVTVAEGGIANTGIENSVRVGFAQIGRVNAQTATTEQIIGITCDPAGEGNISIANGVTGICRTAQIWEPNDTSHVEGAINWYDTSCRQRTGDDVTDESSYDKDTPCLNIADGNAYPTYAIRDVIDDNKNVDIYDGFNSYMNNIYDPDSNPTGLLQSYNYFTDSEKNLTGTDRPAFMTLAPNSITKVRVYIWIEGQDIDNYDFASIGKRISVKFGFTKERFTPDDLEYLGPGLDMTKPVIQLDGEKEIDILQGSEYVDPGFTATDKYYAEEDGNWVEKERDVTADVVVDTSNLDVNQLGTYLVYYRVTDEAGNSQTEFRIVNVVDSLDE
;
A
#
# COMPACT_ATOMS: atom_id res chain seq x y z
N MET A 1 -45.41 61.33 -4.94
CA MET A 1 -44.10 60.73 -4.56
C MET A 1 -44.14 59.19 -4.62
N PRO A 2 -44.03 58.53 -5.79
CA PRO A 2 -43.97 57.05 -5.87
C PRO A 2 -42.60 56.50 -6.34
N ARG A 3 -41.68 57.35 -6.80
CA ARG A 3 -40.40 56.93 -7.42
C ARG A 3 -39.34 56.53 -6.39
N GLN A 4 -39.33 57.16 -5.22
CA GLN A 4 -38.37 56.84 -4.14
C GLN A 4 -38.66 55.49 -3.45
N SER A 5 -39.92 55.06 -3.35
CA SER A 5 -40.25 53.76 -2.73
C SER A 5 -39.85 52.57 -3.60
N LYS A 6 -40.03 52.67 -4.93
CA LYS A 6 -39.59 51.64 -5.89
C LYS A 6 -38.06 51.47 -5.91
N HIS A 7 -37.32 52.58 -5.80
CA HIS A 7 -35.86 52.55 -5.77
C HIS A 7 -35.33 51.93 -4.47
N ARG A 8 -35.99 52.22 -3.33
CA ARG A 8 -35.67 51.63 -2.03
C ARG A 8 -35.99 50.13 -1.99
N LEU A 9 -37.12 49.71 -2.57
CA LEU A 9 -37.47 48.28 -2.68
C LEU A 9 -36.51 47.49 -3.58
N ARG A 10 -36.08 48.06 -4.71
CA ARG A 10 -35.03 47.46 -5.55
C ARG A 10 -33.71 47.35 -4.80
N ARG A 11 -33.32 48.38 -4.05
CA ARG A 11 -32.09 48.36 -3.26
C ARG A 11 -32.12 47.30 -2.15
N ILE A 12 -33.26 47.13 -1.48
CA ILE A 12 -33.46 46.09 -0.46
C ILE A 12 -33.42 44.69 -1.09
N LYS A 13 -34.09 44.47 -2.23
CA LYS A 13 -34.01 43.18 -2.95
C LYS A 13 -32.59 42.86 -3.40
N ASN A 14 -31.87 43.84 -3.94
CA ASN A 14 -30.48 43.63 -4.36
C ASN A 14 -29.57 43.34 -3.16
N LEU A 15 -29.78 44.03 -2.02
CA LEU A 15 -29.05 43.74 -0.79
C LEU A 15 -29.34 42.33 -0.27
N MET A 16 -30.61 41.91 -0.23
CA MET A 16 -30.97 40.54 0.17
C MET A 16 -30.31 39.51 -0.74
N ILE A 17 -30.37 39.69 -2.06
CA ILE A 17 -29.73 38.79 -3.02
C ILE A 17 -28.22 38.73 -2.76
N ILE A 18 -27.55 39.87 -2.61
CA ILE A 18 -26.09 39.90 -2.34
C ILE A 18 -25.77 39.23 -1.01
N THR A 19 -26.53 39.45 0.05
CA THR A 19 -26.30 38.79 1.35
C THR A 19 -26.56 37.29 1.29
N THR A 20 -27.58 36.84 0.55
CA THR A 20 -27.86 35.41 0.38
C THR A 20 -26.79 34.75 -0.49
N LEU A 21 -26.32 35.42 -1.55
CA LEU A 21 -25.23 34.92 -2.40
C LEU A 21 -23.90 34.89 -1.64
N SER A 22 -23.65 35.88 -0.78
CA SER A 22 -22.47 35.91 0.09
C SER A 22 -22.54 34.83 1.17
N ALA A 23 -23.72 34.58 1.74
CA ALA A 23 -23.93 33.49 2.69
C ALA A 23 -23.72 32.12 2.02
N ILE A 24 -24.24 31.92 0.80
CA ILE A 24 -24.01 30.71 0.01
C ILE A 24 -22.53 30.56 -0.32
N LEU A 25 -21.84 31.63 -0.75
CA LEU A 25 -20.40 31.62 -1.01
C LEU A 25 -19.59 31.31 0.26
N LEU A 26 -19.97 31.89 1.40
CA LEU A 26 -19.36 31.58 2.70
C LEU A 26 -19.59 30.12 3.05
N SER A 27 -20.81 29.60 2.93
CA SER A 27 -21.12 28.18 3.14
C SER A 27 -20.34 27.25 2.22
N ILE A 28 -20.22 27.59 0.93
CA ILE A 28 -19.43 26.82 -0.04
C ILE A 28 -17.94 26.90 0.31
N SER A 29 -17.43 28.05 0.75
CA SER A 29 -16.03 28.17 1.18
C SER A 29 -15.73 27.42 2.47
N THR A 30 -16.65 27.41 3.44
CA THR A 30 -16.54 26.60 4.65
C THR A 30 -16.59 25.12 4.27
N TYR A 31 -17.52 24.71 3.39
CA TYR A 31 -17.62 23.33 2.91
C TYR A 31 -16.38 22.89 2.12
N ALA A 32 -15.81 23.75 1.28
CA ALA A 32 -14.56 23.47 0.55
C ALA A 32 -13.34 23.35 1.47
N TRP A 33 -13.32 24.08 2.59
CA TRP A 33 -12.30 23.91 3.65
C TRP A 33 -12.50 22.61 4.45
N PHE A 34 -13.74 22.13 4.59
CA PHE A 34 -14.06 20.83 5.20
C PHE A 34 -13.71 19.60 4.31
N VAL A 35 -13.48 19.78 3.01
CA VAL A 35 -13.08 18.71 2.07
C VAL A 35 -11.56 18.48 2.04
N GLY A 36 -10.77 19.35 2.70
CA GLY A 36 -9.30 19.27 2.71
C GLY A 36 -8.72 17.96 3.24
N MET A 37 -9.48 17.21 4.04
CA MET A 37 -9.04 15.92 4.62
C MET A 37 -9.64 14.69 3.93
N ARG A 38 -10.44 14.87 2.87
CA ARG A 38 -10.91 13.79 1.96
C ARG A 38 -10.08 13.70 0.66
N THR A 39 -8.99 14.47 0.56
CA THR A 39 -8.28 14.73 -0.70
C THR A 39 -6.77 14.57 -0.58
N VAL A 40 -6.31 13.60 0.22
CA VAL A 40 -4.90 13.17 0.17
C VAL A 40 -4.73 12.17 -0.96
N ASN A 41 -4.95 12.61 -2.20
CA ASN A 41 -4.94 11.73 -3.35
C ASN A 41 -3.50 11.58 -3.87
N VAL A 42 -3.07 10.32 -3.97
CA VAL A 42 -1.91 9.94 -4.79
C VAL A 42 -2.44 9.61 -6.18
N SER A 43 -2.02 10.36 -7.19
CA SER A 43 -2.53 10.24 -8.57
C SER A 43 -1.77 9.23 -9.43
N SER A 44 -0.64 8.70 -8.95
CA SER A 44 0.08 7.61 -9.60
C SER A 44 1.06 6.98 -8.63
N PHE A 45 1.36 5.72 -8.84
CA PHE A 45 2.36 5.00 -8.07
C PHE A 45 2.92 3.85 -8.90
N ASP A 46 4.20 3.60 -8.71
CA ASP A 46 4.90 2.44 -9.24
C ASP A 46 5.12 1.49 -8.07
N VAL A 47 4.67 0.24 -8.21
CA VAL A 47 5.01 -0.82 -7.26
C VAL A 47 6.04 -1.74 -7.89
N GLU A 48 7.24 -1.78 -7.32
CA GLU A 48 8.23 -2.80 -7.68
C GLU A 48 8.27 -3.83 -6.55
N ILE A 49 8.06 -5.09 -6.90
CA ILE A 49 8.14 -6.23 -5.97
C ILE A 49 9.29 -7.13 -6.38
N ALA A 50 10.17 -7.48 -5.45
CA ALA A 50 11.29 -8.40 -5.71
C ALA A 50 11.28 -9.60 -4.77
N ALA A 51 11.80 -10.74 -5.23
CA ALA A 51 12.02 -11.91 -4.38
C ALA A 51 13.34 -12.62 -4.72
N THR A 52 14.01 -13.21 -3.72
CA THR A 52 15.31 -13.89 -3.87
C THR A 52 15.20 -15.39 -4.16
N GLU A 53 16.34 -16.05 -4.43
CA GLU A 53 16.47 -17.48 -4.74
C GLU A 53 15.62 -18.36 -3.80
N SER A 54 14.50 -18.92 -4.30
CA SER A 54 13.48 -19.76 -3.61
C SER A 54 12.08 -19.17 -3.50
N LEU A 55 11.86 -17.96 -4.01
CA LEU A 55 10.54 -17.35 -4.13
C LEU A 55 10.32 -16.86 -5.56
N LEU A 56 9.15 -17.19 -6.14
CA LEU A 56 8.66 -16.56 -7.37
C LEU A 56 7.34 -15.87 -7.08
N LEU A 57 7.05 -14.84 -7.85
CA LEU A 57 5.91 -13.96 -7.74
C LEU A 57 5.06 -14.07 -9.00
N SER A 58 3.75 -13.87 -8.86
CA SER A 58 2.82 -13.87 -9.98
C SER A 58 1.59 -13.02 -9.65
N LEU A 59 1.02 -12.38 -10.67
CA LEU A 59 -0.26 -11.64 -10.57
C LEU A 59 -1.45 -12.44 -11.14
N ASP A 60 -1.18 -13.48 -11.95
CA ASP A 60 -2.16 -14.29 -12.68
C ASP A 60 -2.20 -15.77 -12.22
N GLY A 61 -1.24 -16.18 -11.37
CA GLY A 61 -1.07 -17.56 -10.93
C GLY A 61 -0.48 -18.50 -12.00
N GLU A 62 -0.03 -17.98 -13.15
CA GLU A 62 0.47 -18.74 -14.29
C GLU A 62 1.88 -18.29 -14.71
N THR A 63 2.09 -16.97 -14.81
CA THR A 63 3.37 -16.35 -15.15
C THR A 63 4.16 -16.05 -13.88
N TRP A 64 5.38 -16.57 -13.78
CA TRP A 64 6.18 -16.53 -12.54
C TRP A 64 7.50 -15.79 -12.72
N GLU A 65 7.71 -14.76 -11.91
CA GLU A 65 8.88 -13.87 -11.99
C GLU A 65 9.51 -13.61 -10.62
N SER A 66 10.80 -13.24 -10.60
CA SER A 66 11.48 -12.82 -9.38
C SER A 66 11.33 -11.32 -9.11
N THR A 67 10.88 -10.54 -10.09
CA THR A 67 10.57 -9.12 -9.92
C THR A 67 9.35 -8.78 -10.75
N ILE A 68 8.41 -8.04 -10.18
CA ILE A 68 7.19 -7.59 -10.88
C ILE A 68 7.04 -6.09 -10.67
N ASN A 69 6.79 -5.38 -11.76
CA ASN A 69 6.37 -3.99 -11.73
C ASN A 69 4.85 -3.92 -11.87
N ILE A 70 4.18 -3.12 -11.05
CA ILE A 70 2.73 -2.97 -11.05
C ILE A 70 2.37 -1.50 -11.26
N SER A 71 1.47 -1.28 -12.20
CA SER A 71 0.82 -0.02 -12.54
C SER A 71 -0.66 -0.30 -12.82
N GLU A 72 -1.49 0.75 -12.96
CA GLU A 72 -2.91 0.61 -13.31
C GLU A 72 -3.09 -0.18 -14.60
N ASP A 73 -2.34 0.23 -15.64
CA ASP A 73 -2.37 -0.40 -16.96
C ASP A 73 -1.97 -1.87 -16.91
N ILE A 74 -0.97 -2.21 -16.08
CA ILE A 74 -0.54 -3.60 -15.91
C ILE A 74 -1.65 -4.41 -15.25
N LEU A 75 -2.25 -3.92 -14.16
CA LEU A 75 -3.31 -4.65 -13.50
C LEU A 75 -4.50 -4.91 -14.42
N ASP A 76 -4.92 -3.93 -15.21
CA ASP A 76 -6.04 -4.12 -16.13
C ASP A 76 -5.73 -5.15 -17.22
N LEU A 77 -4.45 -5.35 -17.53
CA LEU A 77 -3.98 -6.24 -18.60
C LEU A 77 -3.66 -7.66 -18.14
N VAL A 78 -3.02 -7.83 -16.98
CA VAL A 78 -2.49 -9.13 -16.51
C VAL A 78 -3.34 -9.76 -15.40
N SER A 79 -4.43 -9.12 -14.99
CA SER A 79 -5.30 -9.71 -13.98
C SER A 79 -6.12 -10.87 -14.54
N TYR A 80 -6.33 -11.89 -13.72
CA TYR A 80 -7.13 -13.06 -14.04
C TYR A 80 -8.62 -12.83 -13.77
N GLU A 81 -9.52 -13.57 -14.42
CA GLU A 81 -10.97 -13.42 -14.21
C GLU A 81 -11.38 -13.62 -12.74
N GLY A 82 -12.11 -12.64 -12.17
CA GLY A 82 -12.55 -12.69 -10.78
C GLY A 82 -11.50 -12.24 -9.76
N HIS A 83 -10.42 -11.60 -10.21
CA HIS A 83 -9.49 -10.88 -9.34
C HIS A 83 -10.19 -9.83 -8.48
N THR A 84 -9.49 -9.39 -7.43
CA THR A 84 -9.98 -8.32 -6.53
C THR A 84 -9.18 -7.03 -6.65
N ASN A 85 -8.33 -6.96 -7.67
CA ASN A 85 -7.43 -5.84 -7.87
C ASN A 85 -8.21 -4.54 -8.13
N SER A 86 -7.76 -3.44 -7.50
CA SER A 86 -8.30 -2.08 -7.65
C SER A 86 -7.17 -1.09 -7.39
N TRP A 87 -7.11 -0.04 -8.21
CA TRP A 87 -6.03 0.95 -8.18
C TRP A 87 -6.42 2.26 -7.47
N GLY A 88 -7.49 2.23 -6.66
CA GLY A 88 -7.88 3.34 -5.80
C GLY A 88 -8.67 4.47 -6.46
N GLY A 89 -8.99 4.37 -7.75
CA GLY A 89 -9.87 5.32 -8.45
C GLY A 89 -9.26 6.72 -8.54
N GLU A 90 -9.86 7.71 -7.86
CA GLU A 90 -9.34 9.10 -7.85
C GLU A 90 -8.07 9.29 -7.00
N GLY A 91 -7.60 8.24 -6.34
CA GLY A 91 -6.38 8.18 -5.53
C GLY A 91 -6.63 7.64 -4.12
N LEU A 92 -5.56 7.57 -3.32
CA LEU A 92 -5.67 7.14 -1.93
C LEU A 92 -6.48 8.15 -1.09
N ILE A 93 -7.18 7.68 -0.05
CA ILE A 93 -7.80 8.52 0.96
C ILE A 93 -7.37 8.05 2.36
N PRO A 94 -7.48 8.90 3.39
CA PRO A 94 -7.20 8.48 4.77
C PRO A 94 -8.11 7.33 5.21
N MET A 95 -7.49 6.18 5.45
CA MET A 95 -8.12 4.96 5.95
C MET A 95 -7.44 4.49 7.22
N SER A 96 -7.97 3.44 7.83
CA SER A 96 -7.33 2.80 8.98
C SER A 96 -7.69 1.33 9.04
N SER A 97 -6.78 0.51 9.56
CA SER A 97 -7.02 -0.91 9.79
C SER A 97 -6.09 -1.46 10.86
N VAL A 98 -6.59 -2.46 11.58
CA VAL A 98 -5.81 -3.33 12.47
C VAL A 98 -5.46 -4.67 11.80
N GLY A 99 -5.61 -4.77 10.48
CA GLY A 99 -5.29 -5.98 9.71
C GLY A 99 -6.31 -7.12 9.87
N GLU A 100 -7.41 -6.91 10.60
CA GLU A 100 -8.40 -7.97 10.82
C GLU A 100 -9.09 -8.36 9.49
N MET A 101 -9.27 -9.66 9.28
CA MET A 101 -9.86 -10.20 8.06
C MET A 101 -11.37 -10.44 8.20
N ASP A 102 -12.12 -10.16 7.14
CA ASP A 102 -13.44 -10.73 6.91
C ASP A 102 -13.26 -12.07 6.16
N VAL A 103 -13.48 -13.17 6.88
CA VAL A 103 -13.22 -14.53 6.39
C VAL A 103 -14.13 -14.90 5.22
N GLN A 104 -15.40 -14.48 5.27
CA GLN A 104 -16.36 -14.81 4.22
C GLN A 104 -16.07 -14.04 2.93
N ALA A 105 -15.69 -12.77 3.06
CA ALA A 105 -15.30 -11.94 1.92
C ALA A 105 -13.86 -12.19 1.45
N SER A 106 -13.03 -12.86 2.26
CA SER A 106 -11.57 -12.96 2.07
C SER A 106 -10.91 -11.61 1.86
N ARG A 107 -11.28 -10.61 2.68
CA ARG A 107 -10.85 -9.22 2.53
C ARG A 107 -10.50 -8.60 3.86
N MET A 108 -9.52 -7.70 3.87
CA MET A 108 -9.15 -6.97 5.07
C MET A 108 -10.25 -5.95 5.43
N LYS A 109 -10.54 -5.82 6.73
CA LYS A 109 -11.45 -4.79 7.24
C LYS A 109 -10.72 -3.45 7.23
N LEU A 110 -11.21 -2.53 6.41
CA LEU A 110 -10.75 -1.14 6.32
C LEU A 110 -11.82 -0.20 6.85
N PHE A 111 -11.40 0.91 7.44
CA PHE A 111 -12.26 1.97 7.92
C PHE A 111 -11.89 3.29 7.24
N GLU A 112 -12.82 3.87 6.49
CA GLU A 112 -12.66 5.21 5.91
C GLU A 112 -12.85 6.25 7.02
N LYS A 113 -11.95 7.24 7.08
CA LYS A 113 -12.11 8.43 7.90
C LYS A 113 -13.20 9.32 7.31
N ALA A 114 -14.43 9.13 7.78
CA ALA A 114 -15.62 9.69 7.14
C ALA A 114 -15.76 11.22 7.29
N SER A 115 -15.35 11.78 8.44
CA SER A 115 -15.41 13.22 8.70
C SER A 115 -14.61 13.61 9.95
N LEU A 116 -14.17 14.88 9.98
CA LEU A 116 -13.63 15.52 11.17
C LEU A 116 -14.46 16.75 11.51
N THR A 117 -15.06 16.77 12.70
CA THR A 117 -15.78 17.95 13.20
C THR A 117 -14.93 18.66 14.24
N PRO A 118 -14.62 19.96 14.11
CA PRO A 118 -13.87 20.68 15.14
C PRO A 118 -14.54 20.56 16.50
N THR A 119 -13.77 20.19 17.52
CA THR A 119 -14.15 20.17 18.93
C THR A 119 -13.17 21.04 19.72
N PRO A 120 -13.47 21.38 20.99
CA PRO A 120 -12.48 22.01 21.84
C PRO A 120 -11.19 21.16 22.01
N GLY A 121 -11.28 19.85 21.80
CA GLY A 121 -10.17 18.90 21.83
C GLY A 121 -9.41 18.73 20.51
N GLY A 122 -9.69 19.55 19.49
CA GLY A 122 -9.13 19.39 18.15
C GLY A 122 -10.22 18.97 17.18
N TYR A 123 -10.31 17.68 16.86
CA TYR A 123 -11.32 17.19 15.91
C TYR A 123 -11.96 15.87 16.35
N ARG A 124 -13.27 15.77 16.19
CA ARG A 124 -14.07 14.56 16.34
C ARG A 124 -13.76 13.58 15.22
N LEU A 125 -13.25 12.40 15.56
CA LEU A 125 -13.06 11.29 14.64
C LEU A 125 -14.39 10.58 14.37
N LEU A 126 -14.70 10.40 13.09
CA LEU A 126 -15.78 9.53 12.62
C LEU A 126 -15.21 8.56 11.59
N ALA A 127 -15.65 7.31 11.67
CA ALA A 127 -15.12 6.24 10.83
C ALA A 127 -16.21 5.26 10.44
N SER A 128 -16.21 4.86 9.17
CA SER A 128 -17.15 3.89 8.62
C SER A 128 -16.38 2.71 8.03
N ARG A 129 -16.86 1.49 8.29
CA ARG A 129 -16.28 0.30 7.66
C ARG A 129 -16.50 0.38 6.14
N VAL A 130 -15.44 0.19 5.37
CA VAL A 130 -15.52 0.10 3.91
C VAL A 130 -16.44 -1.06 3.53
N ASN A 131 -17.41 -0.81 2.66
CA ASN A 131 -18.36 -1.83 2.22
C ASN A 131 -17.75 -2.71 1.12
N ASN A 132 -16.69 -3.45 1.46
CA ASN A 132 -16.01 -4.39 0.58
C ASN A 132 -16.31 -5.85 0.96
N TYR A 133 -17.40 -6.15 1.67
CA TYR A 133 -17.62 -7.50 2.22
C TYR A 133 -18.96 -8.14 1.82
N GLY A 134 -19.88 -7.39 1.21
CA GLY A 134 -21.16 -7.92 0.77
C GLY A 134 -21.04 -8.92 -0.39
N SER A 135 -22.02 -9.83 -0.51
CA SER A 135 -22.11 -10.73 -1.67
C SER A 135 -22.25 -9.89 -2.96
N GLY A 136 -21.32 -10.06 -3.90
CA GLY A 136 -21.28 -9.29 -5.14
C GLY A 136 -20.65 -7.89 -5.01
N GLU A 137 -20.13 -7.53 -3.84
CA GLU A 137 -19.36 -6.29 -3.67
C GLU A 137 -17.93 -6.46 -4.18
N SER A 138 -17.41 -5.45 -4.86
CA SER A 138 -15.99 -5.30 -5.19
C SER A 138 -15.23 -4.57 -4.09
N GLU A 139 -13.90 -4.54 -4.20
CA GLU A 139 -13.09 -3.52 -3.51
C GLU A 139 -13.54 -2.10 -3.96
N LYS A 140 -13.21 -1.10 -3.16
CA LYS A 140 -13.69 0.29 -3.32
C LYS A 140 -12.53 1.26 -3.57
N ASP A 141 -12.85 2.43 -4.09
CA ASP A 141 -11.88 3.52 -4.30
C ASP A 141 -11.32 4.03 -2.97
N GLY A 142 -10.17 4.71 -3.03
CA GLY A 142 -9.51 5.29 -1.86
C GLY A 142 -8.36 4.47 -1.28
N TYR A 143 -8.12 3.27 -1.79
CA TYR A 143 -6.95 2.45 -1.47
C TYR A 143 -6.62 1.56 -2.66
N VAL A 144 -5.39 1.10 -2.70
CA VAL A 144 -4.91 0.18 -3.71
C VAL A 144 -4.95 -1.21 -3.14
N VAL A 145 -5.37 -2.16 -3.96
CA VAL A 145 -5.41 -3.56 -3.58
C VAL A 145 -5.11 -4.44 -4.77
N PHE A 146 -4.32 -5.48 -4.57
CA PHE A 146 -4.08 -6.48 -5.59
C PHE A 146 -3.71 -7.82 -4.99
N ASP A 147 -4.02 -8.89 -5.73
CA ASP A 147 -3.65 -10.25 -5.42
C ASP A 147 -2.23 -10.54 -5.92
N LEU A 148 -1.37 -11.01 -5.03
CA LEU A 148 0.00 -11.45 -5.29
C LEU A 148 0.12 -12.93 -4.92
N PHE A 149 0.49 -13.77 -5.88
CA PHE A 149 0.80 -15.16 -5.61
C PHE A 149 2.30 -15.31 -5.36
N ILE A 150 2.64 -15.91 -4.23
CA ILE A 150 4.03 -16.19 -3.86
C ILE A 150 4.24 -17.70 -3.90
N HIS A 151 5.02 -18.16 -4.87
CA HIS A 151 5.44 -19.54 -5.00
C HIS A 151 6.71 -19.76 -4.17
N ASN A 152 6.52 -20.44 -3.05
CA ASN A 152 7.59 -20.95 -2.23
C ASN A 152 7.96 -22.37 -2.67
N PHE A 153 9.07 -22.51 -3.40
CA PHE A 153 9.53 -23.80 -3.94
C PHE A 153 10.65 -24.46 -3.13
N SER A 154 10.87 -24.03 -1.89
CA SER A 154 11.76 -24.74 -0.98
C SER A 154 11.10 -25.98 -0.37
N GLY A 155 11.94 -26.90 0.10
CA GLY A 155 11.49 -28.15 0.70
C GLY A 155 10.85 -29.09 -0.32
N ASN A 156 10.48 -30.28 0.15
CA ASN A 156 9.94 -31.35 -0.71
C ASN A 156 8.49 -31.75 -0.34
N HIS A 157 7.86 -31.04 0.60
CA HIS A 157 6.56 -31.42 1.15
C HIS A 157 5.72 -30.19 1.48
N TYR A 158 4.46 -30.21 1.03
CA TYR A 158 3.46 -29.20 1.35
C TYR A 158 2.79 -29.51 2.69
N ILE A 159 2.69 -28.51 3.58
CA ILE A 159 2.07 -28.66 4.90
C ILE A 159 0.70 -27.95 4.88
N PRO A 160 -0.43 -28.67 5.02
CA PRO A 160 -1.75 -28.05 5.01
C PRO A 160 -2.15 -27.43 6.36
N ASP A 161 -1.51 -27.81 7.46
CA ASP A 161 -1.84 -27.32 8.80
C ASP A 161 -1.37 -25.87 9.00
N LEU A 162 -2.21 -25.05 9.64
CA LEU A 162 -1.97 -23.63 9.90
C LEU A 162 -1.15 -23.42 11.17
N ASN A 163 0.05 -23.99 11.21
CA ASN A 163 0.99 -23.78 12.30
C ASN A 163 2.21 -22.99 11.80
N GLU A 164 2.33 -21.73 12.23
CA GLU A 164 3.43 -20.85 11.81
C GLU A 164 4.81 -21.39 12.19
N LEU A 165 4.89 -22.24 13.21
CA LEU A 165 6.14 -22.88 13.63
C LEU A 165 6.67 -23.92 12.62
N ASP A 166 5.80 -24.41 11.75
CA ASP A 166 6.15 -25.35 10.68
C ASP A 166 6.37 -24.63 9.32
N GLU A 167 6.30 -23.30 9.31
CA GLU A 167 6.48 -22.45 8.15
C GLU A 167 7.87 -21.79 8.14
N GLU A 168 8.30 -21.32 6.96
CA GLU A 168 9.57 -20.64 6.79
C GLU A 168 9.42 -19.13 6.95
N ALA A 169 10.35 -18.53 7.69
CA ALA A 169 10.40 -17.09 7.87
C ALA A 169 10.75 -16.37 6.56
N ILE A 170 9.98 -15.35 6.24
CA ILE A 170 10.21 -14.41 5.14
C ILE A 170 10.51 -13.05 5.75
N TYR A 171 11.52 -12.38 5.23
CA TYR A 171 11.97 -11.06 5.66
C TYR A 171 11.69 -10.04 4.55
N LEU A 172 11.26 -8.85 4.94
CA LEU A 172 11.16 -7.70 4.05
C LEU A 172 12.57 -7.18 3.77
N ILE A 173 13.01 -7.09 2.51
CA ILE A 173 14.38 -6.66 2.15
C ILE A 173 14.62 -5.21 2.58
N VAL A 174 15.87 -4.87 2.89
CA VAL A 174 16.26 -3.53 3.38
C VAL A 174 16.01 -2.43 2.35
N ASP A 175 16.08 -2.77 1.06
CA ASP A 175 15.79 -1.86 -0.07
C ASP A 175 14.30 -1.57 -0.27
N SER A 176 13.41 -2.21 0.52
CA SER A 176 11.99 -1.87 0.52
C SER A 176 11.84 -0.44 1.03
N ALA A 177 11.18 0.43 0.28
CA ALA A 177 11.00 1.83 0.65
C ALA A 177 9.70 2.39 0.10
N VAL A 178 9.16 3.38 0.80
CA VAL A 178 8.12 4.26 0.27
C VAL A 178 8.71 5.66 0.14
N THR A 179 8.64 6.21 -1.07
CA THR A 179 9.27 7.50 -1.40
C THR A 179 8.33 8.38 -2.21
N VAL A 180 8.66 9.66 -2.34
CA VAL A 180 7.96 10.55 -3.28
C VAL A 180 8.42 10.24 -4.70
N ALA A 181 7.48 9.87 -5.56
CA ALA A 181 7.76 9.51 -6.96
C ALA A 181 8.10 10.75 -7.82
N GLU A 182 8.64 10.54 -9.02
CA GLU A 182 8.98 11.62 -9.94
C GLU A 182 7.74 12.49 -10.28
N GLY A 183 7.91 13.82 -10.15
CA GLY A 183 6.80 14.78 -10.31
C GLY A 183 5.89 14.92 -9.07
N GLY A 184 6.15 14.17 -8.00
CA GLY A 184 5.59 14.43 -6.67
C GLY A 184 6.24 15.64 -5.99
N ILE A 185 5.70 16.04 -4.84
CA ILE A 185 6.22 17.15 -4.03
C ILE A 185 6.84 16.57 -2.76
N ALA A 186 8.16 16.74 -2.60
CA ALA A 186 8.90 16.27 -1.43
C ALA A 186 8.63 17.10 -0.16
N ASN A 187 8.96 16.54 1.00
CA ASN A 187 8.82 17.15 2.33
C ASN A 187 7.38 17.47 2.74
N THR A 188 6.40 16.82 2.11
CA THR A 188 5.00 16.93 2.54
C THR A 188 4.69 15.95 3.66
N GLY A 189 5.51 14.91 3.84
CA GLY A 189 5.34 13.85 4.85
C GLY A 189 4.36 12.76 4.41
N ILE A 190 3.93 12.77 3.14
CA ILE A 190 2.87 11.86 2.70
C ILE A 190 3.34 10.40 2.66
N GLU A 191 4.60 10.20 2.29
CA GLU A 191 5.29 8.92 2.22
C GLU A 191 5.41 8.26 3.59
N ASN A 192 5.34 9.04 4.68
CA ASN A 192 5.42 8.54 6.06
C ASN A 192 4.05 8.03 6.57
N SER A 193 2.96 8.56 6.03
CA SER A 193 1.60 8.12 6.38
C SER A 193 1.13 6.89 5.60
N VAL A 194 1.94 6.35 4.69
CA VAL A 194 1.56 5.17 3.91
C VAL A 194 1.59 3.93 4.79
N ARG A 195 0.67 3.00 4.57
CA ARG A 195 0.74 1.64 5.11
C ARG A 195 0.58 0.63 4.00
N VAL A 196 1.31 -0.47 4.11
CA VAL A 196 1.24 -1.61 3.18
C VAL A 196 0.86 -2.86 3.98
N GLY A 197 -0.37 -3.33 3.80
CA GLY A 197 -0.91 -4.51 4.44
C GLY A 197 -0.79 -5.75 3.58
N PHE A 198 -0.36 -6.86 4.17
CA PHE A 198 -0.14 -8.16 3.52
C PHE A 198 -1.08 -9.20 4.14
N ALA A 199 -2.24 -9.37 3.53
CA ALA A 199 -3.25 -10.31 3.97
C ALA A 199 -3.05 -11.68 3.33
N GLN A 200 -2.62 -12.68 4.11
CA GLN A 200 -2.51 -14.04 3.61
C GLN A 200 -3.89 -14.69 3.52
N ILE A 201 -4.41 -14.84 2.30
CA ILE A 201 -5.76 -15.33 2.05
C ILE A 201 -5.83 -16.85 2.22
N GLY A 202 -4.89 -17.56 1.60
CA GLY A 202 -4.83 -19.00 1.64
C GLY A 202 -3.66 -19.52 0.82
N ARG A 203 -3.53 -20.84 0.73
CA ARG A 203 -2.46 -21.50 -0.01
C ARG A 203 -2.89 -22.84 -0.61
N VAL A 204 -2.08 -23.29 -1.57
CA VAL A 204 -2.22 -24.58 -2.24
C VAL A 204 -0.85 -25.28 -2.34
N ASN A 205 -0.86 -26.58 -2.64
CA ASN A 205 0.36 -27.34 -2.92
C ASN A 205 0.95 -26.93 -4.28
N ALA A 206 2.18 -26.39 -4.27
CA ALA A 206 2.84 -25.88 -5.47
C ALA A 206 3.06 -26.93 -6.57
N GLN A 207 3.18 -28.21 -6.22
CA GLN A 207 3.48 -29.28 -7.19
C GLN A 207 2.25 -29.78 -7.94
N THR A 208 1.07 -29.61 -7.36
CA THR A 208 -0.15 -30.26 -7.85
C THR A 208 -1.30 -29.31 -8.13
N ALA A 209 -1.21 -28.05 -7.68
CA ALA A 209 -2.25 -27.08 -7.89
C ALA A 209 -2.40 -26.73 -9.38
N THR A 210 -3.64 -26.59 -9.82
CA THR A 210 -3.97 -26.01 -11.12
C THR A 210 -4.03 -24.48 -11.02
N THR A 211 -3.91 -23.78 -12.15
CA THR A 211 -4.10 -22.32 -12.21
C THR A 211 -5.47 -21.91 -11.63
N GLU A 212 -6.53 -22.65 -11.93
CA GLU A 212 -7.87 -22.42 -11.38
C GLU A 212 -7.90 -22.50 -9.84
N GLN A 213 -7.18 -23.45 -9.24
CA GLN A 213 -7.06 -23.54 -7.79
C GLN A 213 -6.23 -22.39 -7.21
N ILE A 214 -5.18 -21.94 -7.90
CA ILE A 214 -4.32 -20.83 -7.46
C ILE A 214 -5.12 -19.53 -7.44
N ILE A 215 -5.74 -19.15 -8.55
CA ILE A 215 -6.48 -17.89 -8.65
C ILE A 215 -7.74 -17.86 -7.77
N GLY A 216 -8.35 -19.04 -7.56
CA GLY A 216 -9.52 -19.26 -6.72
C GLY A 216 -9.25 -19.37 -5.21
N ILE A 217 -8.03 -19.13 -4.74
CA ILE A 217 -7.71 -19.18 -3.30
C ILE A 217 -8.58 -18.18 -2.52
N THR A 218 -9.22 -18.70 -1.47
CA THR A 218 -10.10 -17.98 -0.53
C THR A 218 -9.79 -18.42 0.90
N CYS A 219 -10.17 -17.60 1.87
CA CYS A 219 -10.08 -17.91 3.29
C CYS A 219 -11.07 -18.99 3.73
N ASP A 220 -12.22 -19.06 3.06
CA ASP A 220 -13.29 -20.00 3.38
C ASP A 220 -13.66 -20.84 2.15
N PRO A 221 -12.80 -21.79 1.76
CA PRO A 221 -13.06 -22.64 0.59
C PRO A 221 -14.26 -23.60 0.78
N ALA A 222 -14.72 -23.83 2.01
CA ALA A 222 -15.93 -24.62 2.28
C ALA A 222 -17.24 -23.79 2.23
N GLY A 223 -17.16 -22.47 2.35
CA GLY A 223 -18.32 -21.56 2.34
C GLY A 223 -19.13 -21.59 3.64
N GLU A 224 -18.50 -21.92 4.77
CA GLU A 224 -19.16 -22.07 6.08
C GLU A 224 -19.06 -20.81 6.97
N GLY A 225 -18.38 -19.77 6.49
CA GLY A 225 -18.11 -18.52 7.22
C GLY A 225 -16.91 -18.59 8.14
N ASN A 226 -16.07 -19.62 8.01
CA ASN A 226 -14.87 -19.84 8.82
C ASN A 226 -13.70 -20.33 7.98
N ILE A 227 -12.48 -20.18 8.52
CA ILE A 227 -11.28 -20.72 7.89
C ILE A 227 -11.45 -22.23 7.72
N SER A 228 -11.19 -22.72 6.50
CA SER A 228 -11.45 -24.11 6.13
C SER A 228 -10.46 -24.64 5.10
N ILE A 229 -10.47 -25.97 4.88
CA ILE A 229 -9.69 -26.65 3.85
C ILE A 229 -10.66 -27.41 2.95
N ALA A 230 -10.71 -27.08 1.66
CA ALA A 230 -11.53 -27.78 0.68
C ALA A 230 -10.92 -27.71 -0.71
N ASN A 231 -11.13 -28.75 -1.53
CA ASN A 231 -10.69 -28.82 -2.93
C ASN A 231 -9.20 -28.51 -3.15
N GLY A 232 -8.33 -28.91 -2.22
CA GLY A 232 -6.88 -28.68 -2.29
C GLY A 232 -6.43 -27.26 -1.89
N VAL A 233 -7.36 -26.40 -1.49
CA VAL A 233 -7.10 -25.05 -0.96
C VAL A 233 -7.16 -25.09 0.57
N THR A 234 -6.13 -24.54 1.20
CA THR A 234 -6.08 -24.26 2.64
C THR A 234 -6.31 -22.75 2.83
N GLY A 235 -7.44 -22.35 3.42
CA GLY A 235 -7.65 -20.96 3.82
C GLY A 235 -6.75 -20.57 4.98
N ILE A 236 -6.28 -19.31 5.04
CA ILE A 236 -5.39 -18.78 6.10
C ILE A 236 -6.08 -17.65 6.86
N CYS A 237 -6.31 -16.50 6.21
CA CYS A 237 -6.98 -15.32 6.78
C CYS A 237 -6.52 -14.88 8.19
N ARG A 238 -5.23 -15.08 8.53
CA ARG A 238 -4.65 -14.51 9.74
C ARG A 238 -4.68 -12.97 9.65
N THR A 239 -4.60 -12.29 10.80
CA THR A 239 -4.48 -10.83 10.81
C THR A 239 -3.34 -10.41 9.87
N ALA A 240 -3.63 -9.51 8.94
CA ALA A 240 -2.68 -9.06 7.93
C ALA A 240 -1.45 -8.46 8.59
N GLN A 241 -0.26 -8.76 8.06
CA GLN A 241 0.96 -8.08 8.47
C GLN A 241 0.96 -6.70 7.85
N ILE A 242 1.06 -5.62 8.64
CA ILE A 242 1.08 -4.26 8.10
C ILE A 242 2.46 -3.65 8.30
N TRP A 243 3.04 -3.15 7.22
CA TRP A 243 4.29 -2.40 7.20
C TRP A 243 4.02 -0.90 7.29
N GLU A 244 4.70 -0.26 8.24
CA GLU A 244 4.85 1.17 8.44
C GLU A 244 6.25 1.61 7.94
N PRO A 245 6.37 2.08 6.69
CA PRO A 245 7.58 2.69 6.18
C PRO A 245 7.87 4.02 6.86
N ASN A 246 9.14 4.41 6.90
CA ASN A 246 9.58 5.73 7.39
C ASN A 246 9.09 6.05 8.82
N ASP A 247 8.98 5.05 9.69
CA ASP A 247 8.37 5.14 11.03
C ASP A 247 8.96 6.20 11.96
N THR A 248 10.21 6.60 11.71
CA THR A 248 10.93 7.63 12.48
C THR A 248 10.99 8.99 11.81
N SER A 249 10.52 9.11 10.57
CA SER A 249 10.63 10.36 9.79
C SER A 249 9.37 11.20 9.97
N HIS A 250 9.53 12.42 10.46
CA HIS A 250 8.43 13.36 10.64
C HIS A 250 8.77 14.73 10.09
N VAL A 251 7.95 15.23 9.16
CA VAL A 251 8.21 16.56 8.58
C VAL A 251 7.83 17.66 9.56
N GLU A 252 8.57 18.77 9.57
CA GLU A 252 8.33 19.90 10.49
C GLU A 252 6.89 20.44 10.40
N GLY A 253 6.28 20.40 9.20
CA GLY A 253 4.88 20.77 8.99
C GLY A 253 3.89 19.90 9.76
N ALA A 254 4.12 18.59 9.79
CA ALA A 254 3.29 17.63 10.52
C ALA A 254 3.42 17.85 12.04
N ILE A 255 4.65 18.00 12.54
CA ILE A 255 4.93 18.26 13.96
C ILE A 255 4.23 19.55 14.42
N ASN A 256 4.39 20.64 13.67
CA ASN A 256 3.72 21.91 14.00
C ASN A 256 2.20 21.81 13.98
N TRP A 257 1.65 21.03 13.04
CA TRP A 257 0.22 20.80 12.97
C TRP A 257 -0.28 19.96 14.16
N TYR A 258 0.45 18.92 14.55
CA TYR A 258 0.17 18.12 15.74
C TYR A 258 0.18 18.98 17.00
N ASP A 259 1.22 19.77 17.23
CA ASP A 259 1.34 20.65 18.41
C ASP A 259 0.21 21.69 18.49
N THR A 260 -0.36 22.08 17.35
CA THR A 260 -1.48 23.02 17.29
C THR A 260 -2.83 22.32 17.47
N SER A 261 -2.97 21.10 16.96
CA SER A 261 -4.25 20.39 16.87
C SER A 261 -4.52 19.48 18.06
N CYS A 262 -3.47 18.92 18.66
CA CYS A 262 -3.54 18.04 19.84
C CYS A 262 -3.74 18.86 21.12
N ARG A 263 -4.80 18.58 21.87
CA ARG A 263 -5.07 19.22 23.17
C ARG A 263 -5.24 18.16 24.24
N GLN A 264 -4.44 18.25 25.30
CA GLN A 264 -4.51 17.27 26.38
C GLN A 264 -5.88 17.35 27.08
N ARG A 265 -6.60 16.23 27.12
CA ARG A 265 -7.87 16.15 27.84
C ARG A 265 -7.67 16.06 29.35
N THR A 266 -8.39 16.90 30.08
CA THR A 266 -8.40 17.01 31.55
C THR A 266 -9.78 16.77 32.16
N GLY A 267 -10.84 16.67 31.36
CA GLY A 267 -12.22 16.46 31.81
C GLY A 267 -13.01 15.48 30.93
N ASP A 268 -14.11 14.95 31.47
CA ASP A 268 -14.92 13.92 30.79
C ASP A 268 -15.83 14.49 29.69
N ASP A 269 -16.26 15.75 29.78
CA ASP A 269 -17.15 16.37 28.80
C ASP A 269 -16.35 16.90 27.59
N VAL A 270 -16.30 16.11 26.51
CA VAL A 270 -15.62 16.45 25.26
C VAL A 270 -16.20 17.67 24.52
N THR A 271 -17.37 18.16 24.93
CA THR A 271 -18.00 19.35 24.35
C THR A 271 -17.67 20.63 25.09
N ASP A 272 -17.12 20.52 26.31
CA ASP A 272 -16.70 21.65 27.12
C ASP A 272 -15.22 21.98 26.85
N GLU A 273 -14.96 23.25 26.58
CA GLU A 273 -13.60 23.78 26.39
C GLU A 273 -12.76 23.69 27.66
N SER A 274 -13.40 23.66 28.84
CA SER A 274 -12.69 23.48 30.12
C SER A 274 -12.15 22.07 30.34
N SER A 275 -12.58 21.11 29.51
CA SER A 275 -12.10 19.72 29.54
C SER A 275 -10.76 19.53 28.84
N TYR A 276 -10.12 20.59 28.34
CA TYR A 276 -8.85 20.51 27.62
C TYR A 276 -7.87 21.58 28.10
N ASP A 277 -6.60 21.17 28.26
CA ASP A 277 -5.50 22.10 28.47
C ASP A 277 -4.99 22.62 27.11
N LYS A 278 -5.08 23.93 26.91
CA LYS A 278 -4.66 24.60 25.68
C LYS A 278 -3.18 24.95 25.67
N ASP A 279 -2.54 24.96 26.82
CA ASP A 279 -1.16 25.40 26.95
C ASP A 279 -0.18 24.20 26.97
N THR A 280 -0.71 22.97 27.04
CA THR A 280 0.07 21.73 27.10
C THR A 280 -0.21 20.82 25.89
N PRO A 281 0.78 20.57 25.01
CA PRO A 281 0.66 19.58 23.93
C PRO A 281 0.57 18.16 24.51
N CYS A 282 -0.07 17.24 23.78
CA CYS A 282 -0.33 15.90 24.32
C CYS A 282 0.94 15.06 24.48
N LEU A 283 1.76 15.01 23.42
CA LEU A 283 3.07 14.36 23.39
C LEU A 283 4.05 15.33 22.73
N ASN A 284 5.30 15.31 23.19
CA ASN A 284 6.36 16.03 22.49
C ASN A 284 6.84 15.16 21.33
N ILE A 285 6.44 15.53 20.12
CA ILE A 285 6.82 14.85 18.89
C ILE A 285 8.13 15.43 18.37
N ALA A 286 9.02 14.57 17.92
CA ALA A 286 10.28 14.94 17.32
C ALA A 286 10.65 13.96 16.23
N ASP A 287 11.14 14.50 15.12
CA ASP A 287 11.75 13.74 14.03
C ASP A 287 12.88 12.82 14.55
N GLY A 288 13.02 11.66 13.93
CA GLY A 288 13.94 10.59 14.31
C GLY A 288 13.45 9.64 15.40
N ASN A 289 12.20 9.75 15.86
CA ASN A 289 11.61 8.84 16.85
C ASN A 289 10.34 8.21 16.28
N ALA A 290 10.13 6.92 16.52
CA ALA A 290 8.90 6.24 16.16
C ALA A 290 7.80 6.50 17.20
N TYR A 291 6.57 6.74 16.72
CA TYR A 291 5.40 6.92 17.56
C TYR A 291 4.31 5.91 17.20
N PRO A 292 3.67 5.26 18.19
CA PRO A 292 2.64 4.26 17.90
C PRO A 292 1.41 4.94 17.30
N THR A 293 0.92 4.40 16.19
CA THR A 293 -0.36 4.79 15.61
C THR A 293 -1.51 4.00 16.23
N TYR A 294 -2.56 4.71 16.64
CA TYR A 294 -3.77 4.11 17.21
C TYR A 294 -4.82 3.90 16.12
N ALA A 295 -4.74 2.75 15.46
CA ALA A 295 -5.63 2.39 14.37
C ALA A 295 -7.08 2.20 14.80
N ILE A 296 -7.99 2.46 13.86
CA ILE A 296 -9.42 2.26 14.04
C ILE A 296 -9.74 0.77 13.88
N ARG A 297 -10.37 0.21 14.90
CA ARG A 297 -10.78 -1.20 14.95
C ARG A 297 -12.26 -1.42 14.63
N ASP A 298 -13.09 -0.42 14.93
CA ASP A 298 -14.54 -0.52 14.76
C ASP A 298 -15.15 0.83 14.34
N VAL A 299 -16.41 0.81 13.92
CA VAL A 299 -17.18 1.97 13.48
C VAL A 299 -17.25 3.03 14.59
N ILE A 300 -16.95 4.27 14.23
CA ILE A 300 -17.03 5.43 15.12
C ILE A 300 -18.14 6.36 14.61
N ASP A 301 -19.32 6.24 15.23
CA ASP A 301 -20.45 7.13 14.99
C ASP A 301 -20.39 8.40 15.86
N ASP A 302 -21.32 9.33 15.61
CA ASP A 302 -21.39 10.64 16.26
C ASP A 302 -21.59 10.58 17.78
N ASN A 303 -22.12 9.48 18.31
CA ASN A 303 -22.37 9.29 19.74
C ASN A 303 -21.17 8.72 20.49
N LYS A 304 -20.11 8.27 19.77
CA LYS A 304 -18.94 7.64 20.39
C LYS A 304 -17.96 8.62 21.03
N ASN A 305 -18.02 9.90 20.66
CA ASN A 305 -17.23 10.94 21.31
C ASN A 305 -15.70 10.71 21.31
N VAL A 306 -15.17 10.20 20.20
CA VAL A 306 -13.72 9.97 20.01
C VAL A 306 -13.11 11.18 19.29
N ASP A 307 -12.17 11.88 19.90
CA ASP A 307 -11.44 12.96 19.24
C ASP A 307 -10.07 12.47 18.77
N ILE A 308 -9.65 12.88 17.58
CA ILE A 308 -8.32 12.63 17.03
C ILE A 308 -7.34 13.49 17.85
N TYR A 309 -6.39 12.84 18.53
CA TYR A 309 -5.38 13.51 19.35
C TYR A 309 -5.85 14.07 20.72
N ASP A 310 -6.76 13.39 21.43
CA ASP A 310 -7.23 13.81 22.77
C ASP A 310 -6.26 13.56 23.95
N GLY A 311 -5.06 13.01 23.67
CA GLY A 311 -4.01 12.76 24.65
C GLY A 311 -4.15 11.44 25.44
N PHE A 312 -3.02 10.91 25.91
CA PHE A 312 -2.86 9.52 26.38
C PHE A 312 -3.87 9.07 27.47
N ASN A 313 -4.26 9.96 28.40
CA ASN A 313 -5.07 9.58 29.55
C ASN A 313 -6.57 9.35 29.23
N SER A 314 -7.09 9.93 28.15
CA SER A 314 -8.47 9.72 27.69
C SER A 314 -8.58 8.63 26.62
N TYR A 315 -7.52 8.42 25.83
CA TYR A 315 -7.40 7.27 24.93
C TYR A 315 -7.63 5.94 25.64
N MET A 316 -7.16 5.79 26.90
CA MET A 316 -7.30 4.55 27.70
C MET A 316 -8.73 3.98 27.71
N ASN A 317 -9.77 4.82 27.73
CA ASN A 317 -11.16 4.35 27.74
C ASN A 317 -11.65 3.89 26.35
N ASN A 318 -11.00 4.33 25.28
CA ASN A 318 -11.33 3.98 23.90
C ASN A 318 -10.35 2.98 23.28
N ILE A 319 -9.21 2.72 23.94
CA ILE A 319 -8.22 1.73 23.52
C ILE A 319 -8.75 0.33 23.79
N TYR A 320 -8.67 -0.51 22.77
CA TYR A 320 -8.95 -1.93 22.86
C TYR A 320 -7.90 -2.62 23.72
N ASP A 321 -8.37 -3.31 24.75
CA ASP A 321 -7.59 -4.22 25.56
C ASP A 321 -8.44 -5.49 25.72
N PRO A 322 -7.94 -6.67 25.31
CA PRO A 322 -8.73 -7.91 25.37
C PRO A 322 -9.18 -8.27 26.78
N ASP A 323 -8.42 -7.89 27.81
CA ASP A 323 -8.69 -8.23 29.20
C ASP A 323 -9.50 -7.13 29.92
N SER A 324 -9.20 -5.86 29.64
CA SER A 324 -9.76 -4.72 30.40
C SER A 324 -10.79 -3.89 29.65
N ASN A 325 -10.72 -3.82 28.31
CA ASN A 325 -11.64 -3.04 27.47
C ASN A 325 -11.85 -3.66 26.08
N PRO A 326 -12.57 -4.78 25.98
CA PRO A 326 -12.74 -5.50 24.72
C PRO A 326 -13.63 -4.75 23.70
N THR A 327 -14.24 -3.63 24.11
CA THR A 327 -15.09 -2.75 23.30
C THR A 327 -14.37 -1.51 22.79
N GLY A 328 -13.06 -1.38 23.05
CA GLY A 328 -12.28 -0.27 22.53
C GLY A 328 -12.38 -0.15 21.00
N LEU A 329 -12.49 1.09 20.53
CA LEU A 329 -12.69 1.48 19.14
C LEU A 329 -11.36 1.73 18.43
N LEU A 330 -10.32 2.04 19.18
CA LEU A 330 -8.96 2.27 18.70
C LEU A 330 -8.04 1.19 19.26
N GLN A 331 -6.98 0.84 18.56
CA GLN A 331 -6.01 -0.14 19.00
C GLN A 331 -4.59 0.37 18.72
N SER A 332 -3.71 0.30 19.71
CA SER A 332 -2.28 0.40 19.46
C SER A 332 -1.89 -0.85 18.67
N TYR A 333 -1.78 -0.72 17.35
CA TYR A 333 -1.47 -1.83 16.49
C TYR A 333 0.04 -1.94 16.34
N ASN A 334 0.58 -3.15 16.47
CA ASN A 334 2.01 -3.38 16.35
C ASN A 334 2.38 -3.53 14.87
N TYR A 335 2.48 -2.40 14.18
CA TYR A 335 3.00 -2.35 12.82
C TYR A 335 4.43 -2.89 12.78
N PHE A 336 4.78 -3.54 11.68
CA PHE A 336 6.18 -3.81 11.37
C PHE A 336 6.79 -2.55 10.77
N THR A 337 7.93 -2.12 11.29
CA THR A 337 8.51 -0.81 10.99
C THR A 337 9.80 -0.91 10.18
N ASP A 338 10.25 0.19 9.58
CA ASP A 338 11.59 0.26 8.99
C ASP A 338 12.69 0.13 10.05
N SER A 339 12.46 0.65 11.26
CA SER A 339 13.32 0.41 12.42
C SER A 339 13.55 -1.09 12.68
N GLU A 340 12.51 -1.93 12.56
CA GLU A 340 12.64 -3.39 12.69
C GLU A 340 13.25 -4.06 11.45
N LYS A 341 12.82 -3.64 10.26
CA LYS A 341 13.34 -4.12 8.96
C LYS A 341 14.87 -4.05 8.88
N ASN A 342 15.41 -2.94 9.40
CA ASN A 342 16.82 -2.57 9.32
C ASN A 342 17.66 -3.10 10.49
N LEU A 343 17.08 -3.86 11.42
CA LEU A 343 17.86 -4.58 12.42
C LEU A 343 18.73 -5.65 11.76
N THR A 344 19.86 -5.95 12.41
CA THR A 344 20.91 -6.85 11.92
C THR A 344 20.80 -8.23 12.53
N GLY A 345 21.18 -9.26 11.77
CA GLY A 345 21.32 -10.63 12.25
C GLY A 345 20.10 -11.18 13.02
N THR A 346 20.32 -11.67 14.24
CA THR A 346 19.25 -12.30 15.04
C THR A 346 18.25 -11.34 15.65
N ASP A 347 18.48 -10.03 15.55
CA ASP A 347 17.55 -9.02 16.05
C ASP A 347 16.51 -8.66 14.99
N ARG A 348 16.81 -8.89 13.70
CA ARG A 348 15.87 -8.71 12.59
C ARG A 348 14.69 -9.68 12.70
N PRO A 349 13.45 -9.20 12.91
CA PRO A 349 12.30 -10.08 13.03
C PRO A 349 11.85 -10.59 11.66
N ALA A 350 11.20 -11.75 11.64
CA ALA A 350 10.51 -12.24 10.45
C ALA A 350 9.35 -11.30 10.12
N PHE A 351 9.16 -11.00 8.84
CA PHE A 351 8.06 -10.18 8.36
C PHE A 351 6.77 -10.99 8.25
N MET A 352 6.85 -12.17 7.65
CA MET A 352 5.75 -13.13 7.59
C MET A 352 6.30 -14.55 7.48
N THR A 353 5.43 -15.55 7.49
CA THR A 353 5.81 -16.95 7.28
C THR A 353 5.09 -17.55 6.08
N LEU A 354 5.75 -18.47 5.37
CA LEU A 354 5.17 -19.21 4.26
C LEU A 354 5.47 -20.71 4.40
N ALA A 355 4.48 -21.57 4.09
CA ALA A 355 4.71 -23.00 4.08
C ALA A 355 5.68 -23.40 2.94
N PRO A 356 6.54 -24.41 3.16
CA PRO A 356 7.37 -24.96 2.09
C PRO A 356 6.51 -25.60 0.99
N ASN A 357 7.03 -25.61 -0.23
CA ASN A 357 6.41 -26.20 -1.42
C ASN A 357 4.93 -25.77 -1.58
N SER A 358 4.67 -24.47 -1.43
CA SER A 358 3.32 -23.90 -1.46
C SER A 358 3.25 -22.69 -2.39
N ILE A 359 2.06 -22.46 -2.95
CA ILE A 359 1.71 -21.18 -3.56
C ILE A 359 0.72 -20.51 -2.61
N THR A 360 1.11 -19.35 -2.08
CA THR A 360 0.28 -18.57 -1.14
C THR A 360 -0.24 -17.34 -1.84
N LYS A 361 -1.56 -17.11 -1.74
CA LYS A 361 -2.18 -15.87 -2.19
C LYS A 361 -2.09 -14.84 -1.06
N VAL A 362 -1.34 -13.79 -1.31
CA VAL A 362 -1.23 -12.61 -0.44
C VAL A 362 -1.95 -11.47 -1.14
N ARG A 363 -2.97 -10.91 -0.48
CA ARG A 363 -3.59 -9.68 -0.95
C ARG A 363 -2.90 -8.49 -0.33
N VAL A 364 -2.32 -7.66 -1.17
CA VAL A 364 -1.60 -6.45 -0.77
C VAL A 364 -2.59 -5.30 -0.75
N TYR A 365 -2.61 -4.53 0.34
CA TYR A 365 -3.41 -3.32 0.51
C TYR A 365 -2.47 -2.14 0.72
N ILE A 366 -2.65 -1.02 0.02
CA ILE A 366 -1.88 0.21 0.22
C ILE A 366 -2.85 1.36 0.46
N TRP A 367 -2.70 2.04 1.59
CA TRP A 367 -3.54 3.19 1.97
C TRP A 367 -2.73 4.24 2.69
N ILE A 368 -3.35 5.41 2.91
CA ILE A 368 -2.83 6.44 3.81
C ILE A 368 -3.47 6.26 5.18
N GLU A 369 -2.69 6.02 6.22
CA GLU A 369 -3.19 5.86 7.58
C GLU A 369 -3.66 7.21 8.14
N GLY A 370 -4.96 7.32 8.38
CA GLY A 370 -5.60 8.59 8.73
C GLY A 370 -5.39 9.03 10.17
N GLN A 371 -4.86 8.15 11.03
CA GLN A 371 -4.48 8.44 12.42
C GLN A 371 -2.98 8.69 12.58
N ASP A 372 -2.22 8.51 11.51
CA ASP A 372 -0.79 8.75 11.49
C ASP A 372 -0.49 10.24 11.71
N ILE A 373 0.61 10.52 12.39
CA ILE A 373 0.96 11.89 12.80
C ILE A 373 1.34 12.77 11.59
N ASP A 374 1.85 12.15 10.53
CA ASP A 374 2.18 12.80 9.28
C ASP A 374 0.97 12.97 8.35
N ASN A 375 -0.22 12.48 8.76
CA ASN A 375 -1.46 12.68 8.02
C ASN A 375 -2.14 14.01 8.39
N TYR A 376 -1.59 15.10 7.85
CA TYR A 376 -2.10 16.47 8.02
C TYR A 376 -2.47 17.14 6.69
N ASP A 377 -3.10 18.31 6.75
CA ASP A 377 -3.68 18.99 5.57
C ASP A 377 -2.68 19.19 4.41
N PHE A 378 -1.41 19.49 4.68
CA PHE A 378 -0.41 19.68 3.62
C PHE A 378 0.21 18.38 3.11
N ALA A 379 -0.04 17.23 3.74
CA ALA A 379 0.36 15.95 3.14
C ALA A 379 -0.36 15.72 1.80
N SER A 380 -1.56 16.29 1.62
CA SER A 380 -2.35 16.21 0.39
C SER A 380 -1.66 16.75 -0.88
N ILE A 381 -0.68 17.64 -0.73
CA ILE A 381 0.02 18.21 -1.89
C ILE A 381 1.16 17.32 -2.41
N GLY A 382 1.51 16.23 -1.73
CA GLY A 382 2.60 15.32 -2.15
C GLY A 382 2.35 14.62 -3.49
N LYS A 383 1.08 14.37 -3.83
CA LYS A 383 0.51 13.90 -5.11
C LYS A 383 0.99 12.56 -5.70
N ARG A 384 2.26 12.17 -5.57
CA ARG A 384 2.80 10.96 -6.21
C ARG A 384 3.78 10.27 -5.25
N ILE A 385 3.54 9.00 -4.97
CA ILE A 385 4.43 8.16 -4.14
C ILE A 385 4.83 6.92 -4.93
N SER A 386 6.00 6.36 -4.63
CA SER A 386 6.45 5.07 -5.14
C SER A 386 6.58 4.11 -3.96
N VAL A 387 6.13 2.87 -4.14
CA VAL A 387 6.13 1.84 -3.12
C VAL A 387 6.97 0.68 -3.64
N LYS A 388 8.17 0.50 -3.11
CA LYS A 388 9.05 -0.62 -3.46
C LYS A 388 9.12 -1.57 -2.28
N PHE A 389 8.92 -2.85 -2.50
CA PHE A 389 9.17 -3.85 -1.47
C PHE A 389 9.69 -5.16 -2.04
N GLY A 390 10.31 -5.97 -1.19
CA GLY A 390 10.72 -7.30 -1.62
C GLY A 390 10.89 -8.26 -0.48
N PHE A 391 10.98 -9.53 -0.83
CA PHE A 391 11.02 -10.64 0.11
C PHE A 391 12.29 -11.45 -0.05
N THR A 392 12.86 -11.83 1.09
CA THR A 392 13.96 -12.79 1.13
C THR A 392 13.74 -13.80 2.23
N LYS A 393 14.36 -14.96 2.10
CA LYS A 393 14.47 -15.94 3.19
C LYS A 393 15.74 -15.75 4.01
N GLU A 394 16.67 -14.95 3.48
CA GLU A 394 17.93 -14.67 4.15
C GLU A 394 17.69 -13.65 5.25
N ARG A 395 17.84 -14.12 6.49
CA ARG A 395 17.79 -13.25 7.65
C ARG A 395 18.97 -12.29 7.67
N PHE A 396 20.16 -12.84 7.41
CA PHE A 396 21.44 -12.16 7.53
C PHE A 396 21.76 -11.41 6.25
N THR A 397 22.28 -10.21 6.41
CA THR A 397 22.88 -9.43 5.34
C THR A 397 24.39 -9.72 5.25
N PRO A 398 25.05 -9.37 4.13
CA PRO A 398 26.50 -9.50 4.01
C PRO A 398 27.26 -8.77 5.13
N ASP A 399 26.73 -7.62 5.58
CA ASP A 399 27.30 -6.79 6.64
C ASP A 399 27.28 -7.48 8.01
N ASP A 400 26.29 -8.34 8.28
CA ASP A 400 26.16 -9.07 9.55
C ASP A 400 27.26 -10.10 9.79
N LEU A 401 27.93 -10.54 8.72
CA LEU A 401 28.92 -11.62 8.76
C LEU A 401 30.36 -11.12 8.95
N GLU A 402 30.57 -9.81 9.15
CA GLU A 402 31.89 -9.15 9.09
C GLU A 402 32.69 -9.62 7.86
N TYR A 403 32.00 -9.83 6.74
CA TYR A 403 32.59 -10.39 5.54
C TYR A 403 33.55 -9.37 4.92
N LEU A 404 34.86 -9.61 5.06
CA LEU A 404 35.92 -8.77 4.49
C LEU A 404 36.24 -9.11 3.01
N GLY A 405 35.35 -9.82 2.32
CA GLY A 405 35.45 -10.09 0.88
C GLY A 405 34.92 -8.94 0.03
N PRO A 406 34.63 -9.14 -1.27
CA PRO A 406 33.82 -8.15 -1.99
C PRO A 406 32.50 -8.00 -1.26
N GLY A 407 31.84 -6.83 -1.32
CA GLY A 407 30.41 -6.82 -1.01
C GLY A 407 29.73 -7.90 -1.86
N LEU A 408 28.85 -8.71 -1.26
CA LEU A 408 28.00 -9.59 -2.07
C LEU A 408 27.27 -8.68 -3.07
N ASP A 409 27.36 -9.02 -4.35
CA ASP A 409 26.75 -8.21 -5.39
C ASP A 409 25.23 -8.36 -5.29
N MET A 410 24.57 -7.31 -4.80
CA MET A 410 23.12 -7.24 -4.67
C MET A 410 22.51 -6.23 -5.65
N THR A 411 23.33 -5.69 -6.57
CA THR A 411 22.87 -4.66 -7.49
C THR A 411 22.16 -5.34 -8.65
N LYS A 412 20.87 -5.05 -8.84
CA LYS A 412 20.16 -5.57 -10.01
C LYS A 412 20.76 -4.99 -11.31
N PRO A 413 20.78 -5.79 -12.40
CA PRO A 413 21.05 -5.25 -13.72
C PRO A 413 19.98 -4.21 -14.13
N VAL A 414 20.35 -3.29 -15.01
CA VAL A 414 19.48 -2.24 -15.54
C VAL A 414 19.19 -2.54 -17.01
N ILE A 415 17.91 -2.74 -17.35
CA ILE A 415 17.45 -2.85 -18.73
C ILE A 415 16.95 -1.48 -19.20
N GLN A 416 17.35 -1.08 -20.40
CA GLN A 416 16.83 0.10 -21.09
C GLN A 416 16.22 -0.34 -22.42
N LEU A 417 14.91 -0.16 -22.58
CA LEU A 417 14.22 -0.45 -23.84
C LEU A 417 14.56 0.61 -24.89
N ASP A 418 14.81 0.17 -26.11
CA ASP A 418 14.92 1.07 -27.26
C ASP A 418 13.52 1.36 -27.83
N GLY A 419 13.25 2.60 -28.23
CA GLY A 419 11.96 2.99 -28.80
C GLY A 419 10.85 3.18 -27.75
N GLU A 420 9.59 3.10 -28.20
CA GLU A 420 8.42 3.41 -27.37
C GLU A 420 8.01 2.22 -26.49
N LYS A 421 7.63 2.49 -25.23
CA LYS A 421 7.15 1.45 -24.30
C LYS A 421 5.82 0.83 -24.73
N GLU A 422 5.07 1.53 -25.56
CA GLU A 422 3.81 1.08 -26.14
C GLU A 422 3.93 1.12 -27.68
N ILE A 423 3.50 0.05 -28.34
CA ILE A 423 3.55 -0.07 -29.80
C ILE A 423 2.22 -0.60 -30.31
N ASP A 424 1.68 0.09 -31.31
CA ASP A 424 0.55 -0.39 -32.09
C ASP A 424 1.02 -1.16 -33.32
N ILE A 425 0.51 -2.37 -33.50
CA ILE A 425 0.69 -3.19 -34.71
C ILE A 425 -0.66 -3.54 -35.31
N LEU A 426 -0.73 -3.56 -36.64
CA LEU A 426 -1.94 -4.00 -37.34
C LEU A 426 -2.13 -5.50 -37.17
N GLN A 427 -3.37 -5.95 -37.02
CA GLN A 427 -3.72 -7.36 -36.98
C GLN A 427 -3.09 -8.15 -38.14
N GLY A 428 -2.41 -9.24 -37.79
CA GLY A 428 -1.68 -10.11 -38.70
C GLY A 428 -0.30 -9.59 -39.13
N SER A 429 0.14 -8.43 -38.64
CA SER A 429 1.49 -7.92 -38.86
C SER A 429 2.49 -8.58 -37.93
N GLU A 430 3.75 -8.67 -38.37
CA GLU A 430 4.83 -9.16 -37.53
C GLU A 430 5.18 -8.10 -36.47
N TYR A 431 5.30 -8.51 -35.22
CA TYR A 431 5.92 -7.69 -34.19
C TYR A 431 7.44 -7.71 -34.38
N VAL A 432 8.01 -6.53 -34.60
CA VAL A 432 9.45 -6.35 -34.69
C VAL A 432 9.90 -5.58 -33.47
N ASP A 433 10.66 -6.25 -32.61
CA ASP A 433 11.22 -5.65 -31.40
C ASP A 433 12.17 -4.49 -31.76
N PRO A 434 11.92 -3.26 -31.28
CA PRO A 434 12.83 -2.14 -31.49
C PRO A 434 14.20 -2.27 -30.81
N GLY A 435 14.36 -3.24 -29.89
CA GLY A 435 15.61 -3.52 -29.20
C GLY A 435 15.61 -3.07 -27.75
N PHE A 436 16.73 -3.36 -27.09
CA PHE A 436 17.02 -3.04 -25.71
C PHE A 436 18.52 -3.15 -25.46
N THR A 437 18.97 -2.52 -24.38
CA THR A 437 20.29 -2.72 -23.80
C THR A 437 20.16 -3.12 -22.34
N ALA A 438 21.13 -3.85 -21.81
CA ALA A 438 21.19 -4.17 -20.39
C ALA A 438 22.61 -4.05 -19.85
N THR A 439 22.74 -3.44 -18.68
CA THR A 439 24.02 -3.24 -17.99
C THR A 439 23.95 -3.77 -16.58
N ASP A 440 25.05 -4.29 -16.07
CA ASP A 440 25.12 -4.86 -14.73
C ASP A 440 26.34 -4.31 -13.98
N LYS A 441 26.15 -4.02 -12.70
CA LYS A 441 27.21 -3.52 -11.82
C LYS A 441 27.71 -4.65 -10.96
N TYR A 442 29.03 -4.86 -10.94
CA TYR A 442 29.65 -5.92 -10.15
C TYR A 442 30.94 -5.42 -9.47
N TYR A 443 31.40 -6.12 -8.44
CA TYR A 443 32.66 -5.81 -7.77
C TYR A 443 33.79 -6.75 -8.22
N ALA A 444 34.93 -6.17 -8.55
CA ALA A 444 36.15 -6.92 -8.89
C ALA A 444 37.34 -6.45 -8.06
N GLU A 445 38.23 -7.38 -7.70
CA GLU A 445 39.46 -7.05 -7.01
C GLU A 445 40.48 -6.46 -7.99
N GLU A 446 41.00 -5.27 -7.67
CA GLU A 446 42.07 -4.61 -8.39
C GLU A 446 43.07 -4.03 -7.39
N ASP A 447 44.34 -4.42 -7.50
CA ASP A 447 45.43 -4.03 -6.59
C ASP A 447 45.12 -4.23 -5.09
N GLY A 448 44.38 -5.29 -4.75
CA GLY A 448 44.00 -5.61 -3.38
C GLY A 448 42.86 -4.75 -2.81
N ASN A 449 42.13 -4.01 -3.65
CA ASN A 449 40.91 -3.29 -3.29
C ASN A 449 39.74 -3.74 -4.16
N TRP A 450 38.53 -3.75 -3.60
CA TRP A 450 37.31 -4.01 -4.37
C TRP A 450 36.85 -2.73 -5.07
N VAL A 451 36.65 -2.82 -6.39
CA VAL A 451 36.25 -1.69 -7.22
C VAL A 451 34.94 -2.07 -7.92
N GLU A 452 33.93 -1.18 -7.83
CA GLU A 452 32.70 -1.30 -8.62
C GLU A 452 33.03 -1.15 -10.11
N LYS A 453 32.53 -2.07 -10.92
CA LYS A 453 32.66 -2.12 -12.37
C LYS A 453 31.31 -2.34 -13.00
N GLU A 454 31.23 -2.06 -14.29
CA GLU A 454 30.02 -2.24 -15.08
C GLU A 454 30.34 -3.19 -16.24
N ARG A 455 29.39 -4.04 -16.60
CA ARG A 455 29.46 -4.95 -17.75
C ARG A 455 28.17 -4.87 -18.55
N ASP A 456 28.27 -5.11 -19.84
CA ASP A 456 27.12 -5.26 -20.74
C ASP A 456 26.58 -6.69 -20.61
N VAL A 457 25.31 -6.80 -20.23
CA VAL A 457 24.56 -8.07 -20.09
C VAL A 457 23.39 -8.13 -21.08
N THR A 458 23.38 -7.29 -22.12
CA THR A 458 22.32 -7.25 -23.14
C THR A 458 22.10 -8.63 -23.78
N ALA A 459 23.17 -9.40 -23.97
CA ALA A 459 23.10 -10.73 -24.57
C ALA A 459 22.43 -11.79 -23.66
N ASP A 460 22.34 -11.52 -22.36
CA ASP A 460 21.77 -12.42 -21.36
C ASP A 460 20.28 -12.13 -21.10
N VAL A 461 19.74 -11.08 -21.72
CA VAL A 461 18.31 -10.77 -21.66
C VAL A 461 17.52 -11.84 -22.41
N VAL A 462 16.60 -12.47 -21.69
CA VAL A 462 15.58 -13.36 -22.22
C VAL A 462 14.35 -12.54 -22.57
N VAL A 463 13.93 -12.58 -23.84
CA VAL A 463 12.70 -11.94 -24.31
C VAL A 463 11.59 -12.97 -24.36
N ASP A 464 10.48 -12.70 -23.65
CA ASP A 464 9.29 -13.54 -23.66
C ASP A 464 8.17 -12.87 -24.45
N THR A 465 7.85 -13.45 -25.62
CA THR A 465 6.74 -13.05 -26.48
C THR A 465 5.64 -14.12 -26.53
N SER A 466 5.64 -15.09 -25.61
CA SER A 466 4.75 -16.26 -25.68
C SER A 466 3.26 -15.89 -25.60
N ASN A 467 2.95 -14.79 -24.92
CA ASN A 467 1.59 -14.28 -24.78
C ASN A 467 1.13 -13.42 -25.98
N LEU A 468 2.03 -13.01 -26.88
CA LEU A 468 1.69 -12.12 -27.99
C LEU A 468 1.01 -12.89 -29.14
N ASP A 469 -0.29 -12.65 -29.36
CA ASP A 469 -1.00 -13.11 -30.55
C ASP A 469 -1.28 -11.96 -31.52
N VAL A 470 -0.39 -11.78 -32.49
CA VAL A 470 -0.51 -10.74 -33.52
C VAL A 470 -1.76 -10.91 -34.41
N ASN A 471 -2.43 -12.06 -34.40
CA ASN A 471 -3.62 -12.31 -35.22
C ASN A 471 -4.92 -12.00 -34.47
N GLN A 472 -4.86 -11.67 -33.19
CA GLN A 472 -6.02 -11.36 -32.38
C GLN A 472 -5.93 -9.92 -31.90
N LEU A 473 -7.01 -9.16 -32.08
CA LEU A 473 -7.09 -7.80 -31.55
C LEU A 473 -7.02 -7.84 -30.03
N GLY A 474 -6.18 -7.00 -29.44
CA GLY A 474 -5.96 -6.98 -28.00
C GLY A 474 -4.66 -6.30 -27.64
N THR A 475 -4.45 -6.12 -26.35
CA THR A 475 -3.20 -5.61 -25.78
C THR A 475 -2.43 -6.80 -25.23
N TYR A 476 -1.11 -6.80 -25.45
CA TYR A 476 -0.22 -7.90 -25.06
C TYR A 476 1.04 -7.35 -24.41
N LEU A 477 1.65 -8.13 -23.52
CA LEU A 477 2.94 -7.80 -22.92
C LEU A 477 4.05 -8.65 -23.52
N VAL A 478 5.16 -7.99 -23.84
CA VAL A 478 6.44 -8.62 -24.16
C VAL A 478 7.39 -8.32 -23.01
N TYR A 479 7.93 -9.36 -22.37
CA TYR A 479 8.81 -9.21 -21.22
C TYR A 479 10.28 -9.36 -21.61
N TYR A 480 11.14 -8.59 -20.92
CA TYR A 480 12.59 -8.57 -21.08
C TYR A 480 13.18 -8.84 -19.71
N ARG A 481 13.86 -9.97 -19.54
CA ARG A 481 14.41 -10.38 -18.24
C ARG A 481 15.89 -10.65 -18.33
N VAL A 482 16.67 -10.09 -17.43
CA VAL A 482 18.09 -10.46 -17.27
C VAL A 482 18.36 -10.81 -15.82
N THR A 483 19.18 -11.84 -15.62
CA THR A 483 19.70 -12.26 -14.32
C THR A 483 21.22 -12.18 -14.39
N ASP A 484 21.83 -11.46 -13.47
CA ASP A 484 23.28 -11.35 -13.38
C ASP A 484 23.93 -12.64 -12.83
N GLU A 485 25.26 -12.67 -12.76
CA GLU A 485 26.00 -13.82 -12.22
C GLU A 485 25.82 -14.01 -10.70
N ALA A 486 25.39 -12.99 -9.98
CA ALA A 486 25.13 -13.03 -8.54
C ALA A 486 23.70 -13.46 -8.20
N GLY A 487 22.84 -13.65 -9.20
CA GLY A 487 21.45 -14.06 -9.07
C GLY A 487 20.46 -12.91 -8.98
N ASN A 488 20.90 -11.63 -9.02
CA ASN A 488 19.97 -10.50 -9.05
C ASN A 488 19.32 -10.44 -10.43
N SER A 489 18.01 -10.20 -10.45
CA SER A 489 17.23 -10.18 -11.69
C SER A 489 16.47 -8.88 -11.86
N GLN A 490 16.37 -8.42 -13.10
CA GLN A 490 15.54 -7.30 -13.52
C GLN A 490 14.61 -7.73 -14.65
N THR A 491 13.36 -7.27 -14.58
CA THR A 491 12.38 -7.42 -15.66
C THR A 491 11.90 -6.04 -16.12
N GLU A 492 11.87 -5.83 -17.44
CA GLU A 492 11.16 -4.73 -18.11
C GLU A 492 10.12 -5.29 -19.08
N PHE A 493 9.17 -4.47 -19.52
CA PHE A 493 8.14 -4.92 -20.46
C PHE A 493 7.76 -3.84 -21.48
N ARG A 494 7.26 -4.31 -22.63
CA ARG A 494 6.63 -3.48 -23.66
C ARG A 494 5.17 -3.87 -23.84
N ILE A 495 4.32 -2.87 -24.03
CA ILE A 495 2.90 -3.03 -24.38
C ILE A 495 2.79 -3.08 -25.90
N VAL A 496 2.16 -4.12 -26.42
CA VAL A 496 1.91 -4.30 -27.85
C VAL A 496 0.39 -4.36 -28.08
N ASN A 497 -0.16 -3.33 -28.71
CA ASN A 497 -1.57 -3.28 -29.07
C ASN A 497 -1.75 -3.80 -30.50
N VAL A 498 -2.51 -4.88 -30.65
CA VAL A 498 -2.92 -5.40 -31.95
C VAL A 498 -4.25 -4.75 -32.33
N VAL A 499 -4.21 -3.88 -33.33
CA VAL A 499 -5.32 -3.01 -33.76
C VAL A 499 -5.77 -3.30 -35.19
N ASP A 500 -7.02 -2.97 -35.53
CA ASP A 500 -7.55 -3.11 -36.90
C ASP A 500 -7.12 -1.93 -37.82
N SER A 501 -6.73 -0.81 -37.22
CA SER A 501 -6.19 0.36 -37.89
C SER A 501 -5.23 1.12 -36.98
N LEU A 502 -4.18 1.70 -37.55
CA LEU A 502 -3.32 2.67 -36.85
C LEU A 502 -4.01 4.03 -36.92
N ASP A 503 -4.18 4.70 -35.79
CA ASP A 503 -4.69 6.08 -35.77
C ASP A 503 -3.63 7.03 -36.38
N GLU A 504 -4.05 7.88 -37.34
CA GLU A 504 -3.19 8.87 -38.04
C GLU A 504 -2.89 10.13 -37.21
#